data_AF-A0A093X1C0-F1
#
_entry.id   AF-A0A093X1C0-F1
#
_cell.length_a   1.000
_cell.length_b   1.000
_cell.length_c   1.000
_cell.angle_alpha   90.00
_cell.angle_beta   90.00
_cell.angle_gamma   90.00
#
_symmetry.space_group_name_H-M   'P 1'
#
loop_
_entity.id
_entity.type
_entity.pdbx_description
1 polymer ?
#
loop_
_entity_poly.entity_id
_entity_poly.type
_entity_poly.pdbx_seq_one_letter_code
_entity_poly.pdbx_strand_id
1 'polypeptide(L)'
;MRGFGFFGDPMDMALRKLLMEVELPKETQHIDRCLQSFAHRYHECNPGIYASPEQAYFIAFSLLILHTDVFNKNNKNKMQKQDYCKNTQGEGIFDEILECFYDNIAYTPFIHVEDDLDINGERIIQHKSKKKSIFPRSSMDPMKRPSKEPVDPYTLIIDSKLDSLRPNLKDVMNLEEHFNYIGTALSLNLDDLQRTFFRTGVLQIISARSRPDAFMSDKTVMNPEEAHPGIVDIKITKVGLLWRKDPKKKK
;
A
#
# COMPACT_ATOMS: atom_id res chain seq x y z
N MET A 1 14.34 17.25 17.29
CA MET A 1 14.08 15.98 16.57
C MET A 1 15.17 14.92 16.69
N ARG A 2 16.48 15.23 16.69
CA ARG A 2 17.54 14.19 16.74
C ARG A 2 17.54 13.27 17.98
N GLY A 3 16.93 13.69 19.08
CA GLY A 3 16.74 12.86 20.27
C GLY A 3 15.71 11.72 20.11
N PHE A 4 14.89 11.75 19.06
CA PHE A 4 13.93 10.69 18.77
C PHE A 4 14.56 9.62 17.86
N GLY A 5 14.43 8.35 18.26
CA GLY A 5 14.76 7.19 17.44
C GLY A 5 13.48 6.54 16.91
N PHE A 6 13.29 6.59 15.59
CA PHE A 6 12.12 6.00 14.90
C PHE A 6 12.49 4.76 14.07
N PHE A 7 13.67 4.19 14.30
CA PHE A 7 14.19 3.08 13.51
C PHE A 7 13.27 1.87 13.58
N GLY A 8 12.78 1.44 12.42
CA GLY A 8 11.88 0.31 12.29
C GLY A 8 10.47 0.60 12.78
N ASP A 9 10.16 1.73 13.40
CA ASP A 9 8.80 2.07 13.85
C ASP A 9 7.93 2.43 12.63
N PRO A 10 6.69 1.91 12.51
CA PRO A 10 5.73 2.36 11.50
C PRO A 10 5.41 3.85 11.68
N MET A 11 5.03 4.53 10.61
CA MET A 11 4.77 5.98 10.59
C MET A 11 3.80 6.44 11.68
N ASP A 12 2.67 5.75 11.84
CA ASP A 12 1.66 6.04 12.84
C ASP A 12 2.18 5.84 14.28
N MET A 13 2.98 4.80 14.52
CA MET A 13 3.60 4.55 15.83
C MET A 13 4.70 5.58 16.15
N ALA A 14 5.52 5.94 15.17
CA ALA A 14 6.54 6.98 15.31
C ALA A 14 5.90 8.34 15.62
N LEU A 15 4.77 8.66 14.97
CA LEU A 15 4.02 9.87 15.25
C LEU A 15 3.40 9.86 16.65
N ARG A 16 2.82 8.73 17.11
CA ARG A 16 2.37 8.57 18.50
C ARG A 16 3.50 8.81 19.50
N LYS A 17 4.67 8.22 19.24
CA LYS A 17 5.86 8.36 20.08
C LYS A 17 6.35 9.81 20.17
N LEU A 18 6.26 10.57 19.06
CA LEU A 18 6.54 12.01 19.08
C LEU A 18 5.54 12.73 20.00
N LEU A 19 4.24 12.48 19.82
CA LEU A 19 3.15 13.17 20.53
C LEU A 19 3.05 12.80 22.02
N MET A 20 3.74 11.75 22.46
CA MET A 20 3.94 11.44 23.88
C MET A 20 4.86 12.42 24.60
N GLU A 21 5.83 12.98 23.88
CA GLU A 21 6.87 13.85 24.47
C GLU A 21 6.68 15.32 24.06
N VAL A 22 5.95 15.56 22.96
CA VAL A 22 5.77 16.88 22.36
C VAL A 22 4.29 17.17 22.14
N GLU A 23 3.81 18.24 22.76
CA GLU A 23 2.49 18.78 22.44
C GLU A 23 2.56 19.60 21.14
N LEU A 24 1.59 19.42 20.25
CA LEU A 24 1.55 20.20 19.02
C LEU A 24 1.25 21.68 19.33
N PRO A 25 1.96 22.62 18.69
CA PRO A 25 1.62 24.03 18.76
C PRO A 25 0.19 24.31 18.26
N LYS A 26 -0.42 25.41 18.71
CA LYS A 26 -1.78 25.81 18.25
C LYS A 26 -1.78 26.53 16.90
N GLU A 27 -0.63 27.05 16.48
CA GLU A 27 -0.52 27.80 15.23
C GLU A 27 -0.14 26.88 14.06
N THR A 28 -0.89 26.94 12.96
CA THR A 28 -0.72 26.06 11.79
C THR A 28 0.71 26.07 11.24
N GLN A 29 1.36 27.24 11.17
CA GLN A 29 2.75 27.36 10.69
C GLN A 29 3.78 26.69 11.62
N HIS A 30 3.48 26.58 12.90
CA HIS A 30 4.34 25.90 13.87
C HIS A 30 4.11 24.39 13.84
N ILE A 31 2.86 23.94 13.66
CA ILE A 31 2.54 22.53 13.41
C ILE A 31 3.28 22.04 12.17
N ASP A 32 3.18 22.79 11.06
CA ASP A 32 3.83 22.48 9.80
C ASP A 32 5.35 22.26 9.98
N ARG A 33 6.04 23.22 10.60
CA ARG A 33 7.48 23.13 10.88
C ARG A 33 7.85 21.95 11.78
N CYS A 34 7.01 21.65 12.77
CA CYS A 34 7.21 20.48 13.63
C CYS A 34 7.13 19.19 12.81
N LEU A 35 6.11 19.07 11.96
CA LEU A 35 5.86 17.87 11.18
C LEU A 35 6.88 17.67 10.06
N GLN A 36 7.36 18.74 9.42
CA GLN A 36 8.49 18.67 8.49
C GLN A 36 9.75 18.14 9.17
N SER A 37 10.04 18.64 10.37
CA SER A 37 11.19 18.19 11.15
C SER A 37 11.04 16.72 11.57
N PHE A 38 9.82 16.28 11.90
CA PHE A 38 9.50 14.88 12.19
C PHE A 38 9.71 14.00 10.96
N ALA A 39 9.17 14.39 9.81
CA ALA A 39 9.27 13.64 8.57
C ALA A 39 10.70 13.48 8.09
N HIS A 40 11.51 14.54 8.16
CA HIS A 40 12.94 14.47 7.87
C HIS A 40 13.64 13.46 8.77
N ARG A 41 13.33 13.49 10.08
CA ARG A 41 13.90 12.55 11.05
C ARG A 41 13.41 11.11 10.82
N TYR A 42 12.14 10.92 10.50
CA TYR A 42 11.58 9.60 10.20
C TYR A 42 12.24 9.00 8.96
N HIS A 43 12.41 9.79 7.90
CA HIS A 43 13.07 9.37 6.66
C HIS A 43 14.55 9.01 6.90
N GLU A 44 15.28 9.79 7.71
CA GLU A 44 16.66 9.44 8.14
C GLU A 44 16.72 8.11 8.91
N CYS A 45 15.75 7.86 9.79
CA CYS A 45 15.69 6.63 10.58
C CYS A 45 15.24 5.41 9.77
N ASN A 46 14.50 5.62 8.68
CA ASN A 46 13.86 4.57 7.90
C ASN A 46 14.13 4.75 6.40
N PRO A 47 15.41 4.63 5.97
CA PRO A 47 15.78 4.80 4.58
C PRO A 47 15.09 3.76 3.69
N GLY A 48 14.57 4.20 2.55
CA GLY A 48 13.93 3.33 1.55
C GLY A 48 12.45 3.00 1.81
N ILE A 49 11.85 3.41 2.93
CA ILE A 49 10.39 3.28 3.13
C ILE A 49 9.64 4.32 2.28
N TYR A 50 10.10 5.57 2.33
CA TYR A 50 9.57 6.67 1.52
C TYR A 50 10.66 7.14 0.54
N ALA A 51 10.26 7.55 -0.65
CA ALA A 51 11.12 8.08 -1.70
C ALA A 51 11.80 9.40 -1.31
N SER A 52 11.12 10.23 -0.50
CA SER A 52 11.66 11.50 -0.02
C SER A 52 11.08 11.89 1.36
N PRO A 53 11.72 12.82 2.10
CA PRO A 53 11.16 13.34 3.34
C PRO A 53 9.84 14.10 3.13
N GLU A 54 9.61 14.69 1.95
CA GLU A 54 8.34 15.36 1.59
C GLU A 54 7.18 14.37 1.51
N GLN A 55 7.40 13.18 0.94
CA GLN A 55 6.40 12.11 0.91
C GLN A 55 6.08 11.62 2.32
N ALA A 56 7.10 11.45 3.18
CA ALA A 56 6.91 11.11 4.59
C ALA A 56 6.13 12.21 5.34
N TYR A 57 6.39 13.48 5.04
CA TYR A 57 5.66 14.62 5.59
C TYR A 57 4.19 14.61 5.17
N PHE A 58 3.91 14.39 3.89
CA PHE A 58 2.53 14.33 3.40
C PHE A 58 1.74 13.24 4.12
N ILE A 59 2.31 12.05 4.28
CA ILE A 59 1.66 10.96 5.00
C ILE A 59 1.49 11.31 6.48
N ALA A 60 2.50 11.85 7.15
CA ALA A 60 2.37 12.29 8.54
C ALA A 60 1.24 13.33 8.72
N PHE A 61 1.11 14.27 7.77
CA PHE A 61 0.08 15.29 7.79
C PHE A 61 -1.31 14.71 7.54
N SER A 62 -1.43 13.76 6.61
CA SER A 62 -2.70 13.08 6.33
C SER A 62 -3.19 12.27 7.54
N LEU A 63 -2.29 11.69 8.34
CA LEU A 63 -2.65 11.03 9.61
C LEU A 63 -3.20 12.01 10.65
N LEU A 64 -2.64 13.22 10.74
CA LEU A 64 -3.17 14.26 11.63
C LEU A 64 -4.54 14.75 11.17
N ILE A 65 -4.73 14.98 9.87
CA ILE A 65 -6.05 15.33 9.30
C ILE A 65 -7.06 14.23 9.61
N LEU A 66 -6.70 12.97 9.37
CA LEU A 66 -7.57 11.83 9.63
C LEU A 66 -7.93 11.74 11.12
N HIS A 67 -6.97 11.93 12.02
CA HIS A 67 -7.25 11.98 13.45
C HIS A 67 -8.29 13.06 13.78
N THR A 68 -8.07 14.29 13.31
CA THR A 68 -9.00 15.40 13.54
C THR A 68 -10.37 15.09 12.95
N ASP A 69 -10.46 14.55 11.73
CA ASP A 69 -11.74 14.16 11.13
C ASP A 69 -12.49 13.10 11.96
N VAL A 70 -11.79 12.05 12.39
CA VAL A 70 -12.37 10.90 13.09
C VAL A 70 -12.79 11.25 14.51
N PHE A 71 -12.03 12.06 15.24
CA PHE A 71 -12.30 12.33 16.66
C PHE A 71 -12.98 13.67 16.93
N ASN A 72 -13.05 14.57 15.94
CA ASN A 72 -13.81 15.81 16.08
C ASN A 72 -15.32 15.52 16.25
N LYS A 73 -15.86 15.87 17.42
CA LYS A 73 -17.28 15.67 17.78
C LYS A 73 -18.23 16.52 16.95
N ASN A 74 -17.75 17.63 16.39
CA ASN A 74 -18.54 18.52 15.54
C ASN A 74 -18.64 18.01 14.10
N ASN A 75 -17.77 17.07 13.70
CA ASN A 75 -17.81 16.47 12.38
C ASN A 75 -18.91 15.40 12.29
N LYS A 76 -19.99 15.74 11.58
CA LYS A 76 -21.11 14.82 11.33
C LYS A 76 -20.84 13.84 10.19
N ASN A 77 -19.97 14.20 9.26
CA ASN A 77 -19.70 13.45 8.05
C ASN A 77 -18.23 13.03 8.04
N LYS A 78 -17.93 11.98 8.80
CA LYS A 78 -16.56 11.47 8.94
C LYS A 78 -16.11 10.78 7.66
N MET A 79 -14.88 11.05 7.28
CA MET A 79 -14.16 10.41 6.19
C MET A 79 -14.19 8.90 6.38
N GLN A 80 -14.67 8.15 5.38
CA GLN A 80 -14.59 6.70 5.41
C GLN A 80 -13.21 6.23 4.97
N LYS A 81 -12.87 4.98 5.27
CA LYS A 81 -11.59 4.37 4.84
C LYS A 81 -11.31 4.56 3.35
N GLN A 82 -12.32 4.34 2.51
CA GLN A 82 -12.20 4.53 1.07
C GLN A 82 -11.96 5.99 0.67
N ASP A 83 -12.53 6.94 1.40
CA ASP A 83 -12.33 8.36 1.16
C ASP A 83 -10.90 8.76 1.53
N TYR A 84 -10.38 8.26 2.65
CA TYR A 84 -8.99 8.48 3.06
C TYR A 84 -8.00 7.95 2.02
N CYS A 85 -8.22 6.74 1.51
CA CYS A 85 -7.37 6.16 0.46
C CYS A 85 -7.37 7.03 -0.80
N LYS A 86 -8.56 7.45 -1.26
CA LYS A 86 -8.69 8.35 -2.42
C LYS A 86 -8.00 9.71 -2.20
N ASN A 87 -8.17 10.30 -1.02
CA ASN A 87 -7.59 11.62 -0.69
C ASN A 87 -6.07 11.58 -0.56
N THR A 88 -5.50 10.41 -0.24
CA THR A 88 -4.07 10.20 -0.02
C THR A 88 -3.41 9.47 -1.21
N GLN A 89 -4.19 9.15 -2.25
CA GLN A 89 -3.71 8.51 -3.46
C GLN A 89 -2.80 9.46 -4.25
N GLY A 90 -1.79 8.91 -4.93
CA GLY A 90 -0.87 9.67 -5.79
C GLY A 90 0.54 9.82 -5.22
N GLU A 91 0.70 9.58 -3.91
CA GLU A 91 2.00 9.54 -3.25
C GLU A 91 2.69 8.18 -3.37
N GLY A 92 2.29 7.29 -4.28
CA GLY A 92 2.98 6.01 -4.49
C GLY A 92 2.97 5.04 -3.28
N ILE A 93 2.09 5.26 -2.30
CA ILE A 93 1.86 4.34 -1.19
C ILE A 93 0.73 3.38 -1.56
N PHE A 94 0.92 2.09 -1.27
CA PHE A 94 -0.09 1.07 -1.54
C PHE A 94 -1.34 1.26 -0.68
N ASP A 95 -2.52 1.03 -1.27
CA ASP A 95 -3.81 1.22 -0.61
C ASP A 95 -3.91 0.39 0.66
N GLU A 96 -3.39 -0.84 0.68
CA GLU A 96 -3.40 -1.72 1.86
C GLU A 96 -2.67 -1.10 3.07
N ILE A 97 -1.64 -0.29 2.82
CA ILE A 97 -0.91 0.43 3.87
C ILE A 97 -1.75 1.62 4.37
N LEU A 98 -2.38 2.36 3.44
CA LEU A 98 -3.26 3.48 3.80
C LEU A 98 -4.49 3.01 4.58
N GLU A 99 -5.06 1.86 4.22
CA GLU A 99 -6.16 1.22 4.96
C GLU A 99 -5.73 0.81 6.37
N CYS A 100 -4.52 0.27 6.52
CA CYS A 100 -3.96 -0.07 7.82
C CYS A 100 -3.77 1.19 8.69
N PHE A 101 -3.25 2.27 8.12
CA PHE A 101 -3.17 3.54 8.82
C PHE A 101 -4.55 4.05 9.24
N TYR A 102 -5.54 3.97 8.36
CA TYR A 102 -6.90 4.39 8.69
C TYR A 102 -7.43 3.63 9.92
N ASP A 103 -7.32 2.30 9.91
CA ASP A 103 -7.79 1.47 11.01
C ASP A 103 -7.05 1.80 12.32
N ASN A 104 -5.73 1.97 12.26
CA ASN A 104 -4.91 2.26 13.43
C ASN A 104 -5.21 3.64 14.03
N ILE A 105 -5.42 4.66 13.20
CA ILE A 105 -5.75 6.01 13.66
C ILE A 105 -7.17 6.03 14.22
N ALA A 106 -8.14 5.43 13.53
CA ALA A 106 -9.52 5.39 13.99
C ALA A 106 -9.71 4.56 15.27
N TYR A 107 -8.86 3.56 15.49
CA TYR A 107 -8.91 2.69 16.67
C TYR A 107 -8.51 3.41 17.97
N THR A 108 -7.48 4.26 17.94
CA THR A 108 -6.99 4.95 19.14
C THR A 108 -6.58 6.39 18.83
N PRO A 109 -7.13 7.40 19.51
CA PRO A 109 -6.78 8.80 19.26
C PRO A 109 -5.32 9.11 19.57
N PHE A 110 -4.79 10.16 18.94
CA PHE A 110 -3.53 10.77 19.33
C PHE A 110 -3.72 11.49 20.66
N ILE A 111 -2.77 11.31 21.56
CA ILE A 111 -2.71 12.10 22.79
C ILE A 111 -2.28 13.53 22.46
N HIS A 112 -2.71 14.49 23.28
CA HIS A 112 -2.34 15.92 23.17
C HIS A 112 -2.70 16.59 21.82
N VAL A 113 -3.48 15.93 20.98
CA VAL A 113 -4.12 16.53 19.80
C VAL A 113 -5.52 16.92 20.27
N GLU A 114 -5.64 18.11 20.88
CA GLU A 114 -6.93 18.61 21.41
C GLU A 114 -8.01 18.59 20.30
N ASP A 115 -9.28 18.42 20.70
CA ASP A 115 -10.45 18.52 19.82
C ASP A 115 -10.52 19.88 19.06
N ASP A 116 -9.70 20.86 19.49
CA ASP A 116 -9.67 22.26 19.06
C ASP A 116 -8.62 22.56 17.97
N LEU A 117 -7.96 21.57 17.35
CA LEU A 117 -7.13 21.82 16.17
C LEU A 117 -7.99 22.12 14.95
N ASP A 118 -8.53 23.34 14.89
CA ASP A 118 -9.17 23.91 13.71
C ASP A 118 -8.11 24.22 12.65
N ILE A 119 -7.70 23.20 11.90
CA ILE A 119 -6.85 23.36 10.70
C ILE A 119 -7.55 24.26 9.65
N ASN A 120 -8.87 24.50 9.80
CA ASN A 120 -9.68 25.36 8.93
C ASN A 120 -10.05 26.75 9.52
N GLY A 121 -9.53 27.15 10.68
CA GLY A 121 -9.56 28.55 11.11
C GLY A 121 -10.90 29.13 11.61
N GLU A 122 -11.90 28.34 12.02
CA GLU A 122 -13.09 28.87 12.69
C GLU A 122 -13.06 28.63 14.21
N ARG A 123 -13.11 29.72 14.98
CA ARG A 123 -13.06 29.75 16.45
C ARG A 123 -14.24 28.98 17.10
N ILE A 124 -14.08 28.51 18.35
CA ILE A 124 -14.78 28.96 19.60
C ILE A 124 -15.00 27.84 20.68
N ILE A 125 -14.65 28.22 21.93
CA ILE A 125 -15.11 27.79 23.29
C ILE A 125 -14.44 26.59 24.02
N GLN A 126 -13.82 26.98 25.14
CA GLN A 126 -13.33 26.14 26.24
C GLN A 126 -14.45 25.33 26.91
N HIS A 127 -14.25 24.03 27.10
CA HIS A 127 -14.87 23.30 28.22
C HIS A 127 -13.96 22.18 28.75
N LYS A 128 -13.83 22.16 30.09
CA LYS A 128 -12.91 21.33 30.88
C LYS A 128 -13.13 19.82 30.66
N SER A 129 -12.04 19.09 30.37
CA SER A 129 -12.02 17.62 30.37
C SER A 129 -11.68 17.06 31.76
N LYS A 130 -12.45 16.05 32.18
CA LYS A 130 -12.23 15.30 33.42
C LYS A 130 -11.03 14.36 33.23
N LYS A 131 -10.01 14.52 34.08
CA LYS A 131 -8.93 13.54 34.27
C LYS A 131 -9.49 12.18 34.69
N LYS A 132 -9.10 11.11 34.00
CA LYS A 132 -8.96 9.77 34.60
C LYS A 132 -7.56 9.24 34.32
N SER A 133 -7.06 8.55 35.34
CA SER A 133 -5.66 8.42 35.72
C SER A 133 -5.15 6.99 35.50
N ILE A 134 -3.94 6.90 34.93
CA ILE A 134 -2.77 6.12 35.38
C ILE A 134 -3.00 4.61 35.65
N PHE A 135 -2.70 3.84 34.59
CA PHE A 135 -2.20 2.46 34.48
C PHE A 135 -2.09 1.57 35.75
N PRO A 136 -2.62 0.33 35.72
CA PRO A 136 -2.06 -0.79 36.46
C PRO A 136 -1.07 -1.59 35.59
N ARG A 137 0.15 -1.80 36.12
CA ARG A 137 1.18 -2.67 35.52
C ARG A 137 0.77 -4.14 35.62
N SER A 138 0.83 -4.86 34.50
CA SER A 138 0.80 -6.33 34.45
C SER A 138 1.88 -6.80 33.46
N SER A 139 2.90 -7.50 33.98
CA SER A 139 3.93 -8.16 33.20
C SER A 139 3.34 -9.39 32.48
N MET A 140 3.33 -9.38 31.15
CA MET A 140 2.86 -10.53 30.36
C MET A 140 3.94 -11.04 29.37
N ASP A 141 3.99 -12.38 29.32
CA ASP A 141 4.93 -13.31 28.69
C ASP A 141 4.58 -13.56 27.19
N PRO A 142 5.52 -13.68 26.23
CA PRO A 142 5.24 -13.45 24.80
C PRO A 142 4.58 -14.59 24.00
N MET A 143 4.09 -15.67 24.61
CA MET A 143 3.65 -16.88 23.87
C MET A 143 2.21 -17.35 24.12
N LYS A 144 1.30 -16.48 24.55
CA LYS A 144 -0.14 -16.83 24.62
C LYS A 144 -0.97 -16.09 23.58
N ARG A 145 -1.90 -16.87 22.99
CA ARG A 145 -2.99 -16.48 22.08
C ARG A 145 -3.50 -15.07 22.36
N PRO A 146 -3.92 -14.29 21.33
CA PRO A 146 -4.33 -12.91 21.52
C PRO A 146 -5.36 -12.85 22.65
N SER A 147 -4.98 -12.19 23.74
CA SER A 147 -5.93 -11.85 24.80
C SER A 147 -7.07 -11.10 24.15
N LYS A 148 -8.31 -11.42 24.50
CA LYS A 148 -9.51 -10.72 24.01
C LYS A 148 -9.56 -9.24 24.43
N GLU A 149 -8.53 -8.76 25.13
CA GLU A 149 -8.43 -7.39 25.60
C GLU A 149 -7.96 -6.46 24.47
N PRO A 150 -8.56 -5.26 24.35
CA PRO A 150 -8.11 -4.23 23.43
C PRO A 150 -6.61 -3.94 23.61
N VAL A 151 -5.88 -3.90 22.50
CA VAL A 151 -4.43 -3.63 22.51
C VAL A 151 -4.22 -2.12 22.51
N ASP A 152 -3.60 -1.57 23.56
CA ASP A 152 -3.28 -0.15 23.62
C ASP A 152 -1.90 0.14 22.99
N PRO A 153 -1.82 0.94 21.90
CA PRO A 153 -0.56 1.26 21.24
C PRO A 153 0.41 2.04 22.15
N TYR A 154 -0.07 2.87 23.08
CA TYR A 154 0.81 3.65 23.96
C TYR A 154 1.55 2.77 24.95
N THR A 155 0.85 1.79 25.53
CA THR A 155 1.47 0.79 26.40
C THR A 155 2.56 0.01 25.65
N LEU A 156 2.32 -0.36 24.38
CA LEU A 156 3.33 -1.04 23.56
C LEU A 156 4.55 -0.17 23.26
N ILE A 157 4.37 1.13 23.05
CA ILE A 157 5.47 2.08 22.85
C ILE A 157 6.31 2.20 24.14
N ILE A 158 5.66 2.37 25.30
CA ILE A 158 6.33 2.50 26.60
C ILE A 158 7.12 1.24 26.93
N ASP A 159 6.52 0.07 26.72
CA ASP A 159 7.16 -1.22 27.00
C ASP A 159 8.20 -1.61 25.94
N SER A 160 8.37 -0.84 24.86
CA SER A 160 9.22 -1.17 23.70
C SER A 160 8.88 -2.54 23.08
N LYS A 161 7.58 -2.86 22.99
CA LYS A 161 7.04 -4.14 22.49
C LYS A 161 6.35 -4.00 21.13
N LEU A 162 6.65 -2.96 20.36
CA LEU A 162 6.05 -2.80 19.02
C LEU A 162 6.32 -4.00 18.10
N ASP A 163 7.45 -4.67 18.26
CA ASP A 163 7.80 -5.86 17.48
C ASP A 163 6.93 -7.08 17.80
N SER A 164 6.25 -7.14 18.95
CA SER A 164 5.47 -8.33 19.32
C SER A 164 4.23 -8.54 18.46
N LEU A 165 3.75 -7.48 17.78
CA LEU A 165 2.62 -7.56 16.86
C LEU A 165 3.04 -7.80 15.41
N ARG A 166 4.34 -7.75 15.10
CA ARG A 166 4.81 -7.95 13.73
C ARG A 166 4.77 -9.44 13.42
N PRO A 167 3.99 -9.86 12.41
CA PRO A 167 4.07 -11.23 11.95
C PRO A 167 5.48 -11.48 11.42
N ASN A 168 6.06 -12.61 11.78
CA ASN A 168 7.32 -13.05 11.18
C ASN A 168 7.05 -13.34 9.70
N LEU A 169 7.69 -12.57 8.81
CA LEU A 169 7.47 -12.67 7.37
C LEU A 169 7.71 -14.08 6.83
N LYS A 170 8.62 -14.86 7.44
CA LYS A 170 8.85 -16.26 7.04
C LYS A 170 7.63 -17.16 7.25
N ASP A 171 6.77 -16.82 8.21
CA ASP A 171 5.62 -17.61 8.59
C ASP A 171 4.38 -17.25 7.74
N VAL A 172 4.35 -16.05 7.14
CA VAL A 172 3.22 -15.53 6.37
C VAL A 172 3.50 -15.36 4.87
N MET A 173 4.77 -15.24 4.47
CA MET A 173 5.20 -15.14 3.08
C MET A 173 5.95 -16.39 2.66
N ASN A 174 5.59 -16.93 1.49
CA ASN A 174 6.39 -17.96 0.85
C ASN A 174 7.59 -17.32 0.16
N LEU A 175 8.74 -17.33 0.83
CA LEU A 175 9.99 -16.75 0.34
C LEU A 175 10.67 -17.61 -0.73
N GLU A 176 10.19 -18.84 -0.96
CA GLU A 176 10.67 -19.66 -2.06
C GLU A 176 10.12 -19.09 -3.39
N GLU A 177 10.98 -18.45 -4.17
CA GLU A 177 10.66 -17.99 -5.52
C GLU A 177 10.52 -19.21 -6.45
N HIS A 178 9.28 -19.68 -6.62
CA HIS A 178 8.96 -20.83 -7.46
C HIS A 178 9.06 -20.51 -8.96
N PHE A 179 9.23 -19.24 -9.32
CA PHE A 179 9.39 -18.77 -10.69
C PHE A 179 10.87 -18.56 -10.99
N ASN A 180 11.50 -19.60 -11.54
CA ASN A 180 12.84 -19.48 -12.08
C ASN A 180 12.73 -19.10 -13.58
N TYR A 181 13.45 -18.06 -14.02
CA TYR A 181 13.52 -17.66 -15.44
C TYR A 181 14.09 -18.76 -16.35
N ILE A 182 14.80 -19.72 -15.77
CA ILE A 182 15.32 -20.90 -16.45
C ILE A 182 14.22 -21.97 -16.61
N GLY A 183 13.17 -21.92 -15.78
CA GLY A 183 12.10 -22.93 -15.76
C GLY A 183 12.66 -24.33 -15.46
N THR A 184 12.56 -25.22 -16.45
CA THR A 184 13.12 -26.59 -16.41
C THR A 184 14.47 -26.73 -17.12
N ALA A 185 15.00 -25.66 -17.71
CA ALA A 185 16.28 -25.71 -18.40
C ALA A 185 17.45 -25.74 -17.39
N LEU A 186 18.65 -26.10 -17.87
CA LEU A 186 19.88 -26.02 -17.05
C LEU A 186 20.53 -24.64 -17.12
N SER A 187 20.30 -23.90 -18.21
CA SER A 187 20.81 -22.55 -18.44
C SER A 187 19.99 -21.85 -19.54
N LEU A 188 20.07 -20.51 -19.59
CA LEU A 188 19.44 -19.70 -20.64
C LEU A 188 20.42 -19.50 -21.81
N ASN A 189 20.20 -20.21 -22.92
CA ASN A 189 21.01 -20.04 -24.14
C ASN A 189 20.38 -18.96 -25.03
N LEU A 190 20.91 -17.73 -24.93
CA LEU A 190 20.41 -16.59 -25.71
C LEU A 190 20.66 -16.72 -27.21
N ASP A 191 21.77 -17.34 -27.62
CA ASP A 191 22.11 -17.53 -29.04
C ASP A 191 21.14 -18.48 -29.73
N ASP A 192 20.81 -19.59 -29.07
CA ASP A 192 19.84 -20.56 -29.58
C ASP A 192 18.43 -19.96 -29.61
N LEU A 193 18.05 -19.22 -28.57
CA LEU A 193 16.79 -18.49 -28.52
C LEU A 193 16.68 -17.51 -29.69
N GLN A 194 17.70 -16.67 -29.90
CA GLN A 194 17.74 -15.71 -31.00
C GLN A 194 17.67 -16.40 -32.36
N ARG A 195 18.40 -17.51 -32.55
CA ARG A 195 18.33 -18.31 -33.79
C ARG A 195 16.94 -18.90 -34.01
N THR A 196 16.26 -19.34 -32.96
CA THR A 196 14.91 -19.90 -33.04
C THR A 196 13.88 -18.82 -33.41
N PHE A 197 14.00 -17.62 -32.86
CA PHE A 197 13.19 -16.46 -33.25
C PHE A 197 13.51 -15.92 -34.65
N PHE A 198 14.72 -16.15 -35.16
CA PHE A 198 15.06 -15.82 -36.55
C PHE A 198 14.53 -16.88 -37.52
N ARG A 199 14.56 -18.16 -37.13
CA ARG A 199 14.05 -19.31 -37.90
C ARG A 199 12.63 -19.69 -37.47
N THR A 200 11.71 -18.74 -37.55
CA THR A 200 10.31 -18.97 -37.18
C THR A 200 9.61 -19.89 -38.17
N GLY A 201 8.73 -20.77 -37.68
CA GLY A 201 7.69 -21.34 -38.53
C GLY A 201 6.70 -20.24 -38.92
N VAL A 202 6.13 -20.33 -40.12
CA VAL A 202 5.06 -19.41 -40.55
C VAL A 202 3.76 -20.20 -40.58
N LEU A 203 2.80 -19.79 -39.74
CA LEU A 203 1.43 -20.25 -39.84
C LEU A 203 0.69 -19.33 -40.81
N GLN A 204 0.29 -19.90 -41.92
CA GLN A 204 -0.46 -19.19 -42.94
C GLN A 204 -1.96 -19.37 -42.67
N ILE A 205 -2.64 -18.27 -42.33
CA ILE A 205 -4.08 -18.26 -42.15
C ILE A 205 -4.70 -17.71 -43.44
N ILE A 206 -5.50 -18.55 -44.09
CA ILE A 206 -6.28 -18.16 -45.26
C ILE A 206 -7.65 -17.73 -44.75
N SER A 207 -8.02 -16.47 -44.99
CA SER A 207 -9.34 -15.96 -44.65
C SER A 207 -9.92 -15.14 -45.79
N ALA A 208 -11.16 -15.45 -46.12
CA ALA A 208 -11.96 -14.77 -47.12
C ALA A 208 -12.11 -13.26 -46.89
N ARG A 209 -11.90 -12.78 -45.65
CA ARG A 209 -12.13 -11.39 -45.25
C ARG A 209 -10.89 -10.63 -44.76
N SER A 210 -9.69 -11.17 -44.98
CA SER A 210 -8.46 -10.57 -44.45
C SER A 210 -8.00 -9.32 -45.19
N ARG A 211 -8.48 -9.09 -46.42
CA ARG A 211 -8.10 -7.94 -47.25
C ARG A 211 -9.21 -6.87 -47.20
N PRO A 212 -8.85 -5.57 -47.26
CA PRO A 212 -9.83 -4.49 -47.35
C PRO A 212 -10.81 -4.68 -48.54
N ASP A 213 -10.32 -5.23 -49.64
CA ASP A 213 -11.08 -5.46 -50.87
C ASP A 213 -12.25 -6.43 -50.71
N ALA A 214 -12.21 -7.29 -49.68
CA ALA A 214 -13.30 -8.23 -49.38
C ALA A 214 -14.61 -7.52 -48.97
N PHE A 215 -14.55 -6.22 -48.67
CA PHE A 215 -15.70 -5.41 -48.25
C PHE A 215 -16.09 -4.32 -49.27
N MET A 216 -15.49 -4.32 -50.47
CA MET A 216 -15.69 -3.26 -51.47
C MET A 216 -16.97 -3.41 -52.31
N SER A 217 -17.67 -4.55 -52.23
CA SER A 217 -18.89 -4.80 -53.02
C SER A 217 -20.00 -5.46 -52.19
N ASP A 218 -21.26 -5.13 -52.47
CA ASP A 218 -22.41 -5.72 -51.77
C ASP A 218 -22.45 -7.25 -51.86
N LYS A 219 -21.96 -7.82 -52.97
CA LYS A 219 -21.87 -9.28 -53.17
C LYS A 219 -20.88 -9.94 -52.22
N THR A 220 -19.67 -9.40 -52.10
CA THR A 220 -18.61 -9.92 -51.21
C THR A 220 -18.87 -9.62 -49.73
N VAL A 221 -19.67 -8.58 -49.43
CA VAL A 221 -20.13 -8.28 -48.07
C VAL A 221 -21.17 -9.31 -47.62
N MET A 222 -22.13 -9.68 -48.47
CA MET A 222 -23.17 -10.67 -48.14
C MET A 222 -22.66 -12.13 -48.19
N ASN A 223 -21.74 -12.45 -49.10
CA ASN A 223 -21.17 -13.78 -49.25
C ASN A 223 -19.62 -13.75 -49.17
N PRO A 224 -19.02 -14.18 -48.04
CA PRO A 224 -17.57 -14.21 -47.88
C PRO A 224 -16.86 -15.09 -48.92
N GLU A 225 -17.49 -16.17 -49.40
CA GLU A 225 -16.88 -17.12 -50.35
C GLU A 225 -16.62 -16.50 -51.73
N GLU A 226 -17.26 -15.37 -52.06
CA GLU A 226 -17.06 -14.63 -53.31
C GLU A 226 -15.88 -13.65 -53.25
N ALA A 227 -15.31 -13.42 -52.07
CA ALA A 227 -14.15 -12.57 -51.89
C ALA A 227 -12.84 -13.32 -52.21
N HIS A 228 -11.86 -12.62 -52.76
CA HIS A 228 -10.53 -13.20 -52.95
C HIS A 228 -9.88 -13.46 -51.58
N PRO A 229 -9.47 -14.70 -51.28
CA PRO A 229 -8.94 -15.03 -49.97
C PRO A 229 -7.67 -14.23 -49.67
N GLY A 230 -7.67 -13.56 -48.53
CA GLY A 230 -6.49 -12.93 -47.97
C GLY A 230 -5.63 -13.95 -47.23
N ILE A 231 -4.32 -13.78 -47.34
CA ILE A 231 -3.33 -14.59 -46.64
C ILE A 231 -2.75 -13.74 -45.51
N VAL A 232 -2.79 -14.26 -44.29
CA VAL A 232 -2.15 -13.67 -43.11
C VAL A 232 -1.07 -14.61 -42.60
N ASP A 233 0.17 -14.14 -42.62
CA ASP A 233 1.33 -14.90 -42.14
C ASP A 233 1.61 -14.55 -40.68
N ILE A 234 1.52 -15.55 -39.80
CA ILE A 234 1.88 -15.42 -38.39
C ILE A 234 3.19 -16.18 -38.15
N LYS A 235 4.24 -15.46 -37.73
CA LYS A 235 5.49 -16.08 -37.30
C LYS A 235 5.32 -16.72 -35.93
N ILE A 236 5.61 -18.02 -35.82
CA ILE A 236 5.47 -18.80 -34.60
C ILE A 236 6.82 -19.43 -34.25
N THR A 237 7.18 -19.33 -32.97
CA THR A 237 8.40 -19.92 -32.40
C THR A 237 8.04 -20.71 -31.16
N LYS A 238 8.47 -21.98 -31.08
CA LYS A 238 8.33 -22.79 -29.87
C LYS A 238 9.47 -22.46 -28.92
N VAL A 239 9.15 -21.77 -27.83
CA VAL A 239 10.12 -21.31 -26.84
C VAL A 239 10.32 -22.28 -25.67
N GLY A 240 9.35 -23.16 -25.43
CA GLY A 240 9.40 -24.12 -24.32
C GLY A 240 8.06 -24.82 -24.10
N LEU A 241 7.97 -25.60 -23.02
CA LEU A 241 6.75 -26.23 -22.54
C LEU A 241 6.31 -25.53 -21.26
N LEU A 242 5.10 -24.96 -21.27
CA LEU A 242 4.47 -24.45 -20.06
C LEU A 242 3.54 -25.52 -19.51
N TRP A 243 3.87 -26.07 -18.33
CA TRP A 243 2.97 -26.98 -17.64
C TRP A 243 1.77 -26.20 -17.13
N ARG A 244 0.60 -26.47 -17.69
CA ARG A 244 -0.65 -25.95 -17.13
C ARG A 244 -0.95 -26.77 -15.88
N LYS A 245 -0.95 -26.13 -14.71
CA LYS A 245 -1.37 -26.77 -13.47
C LYS A 245 -2.87 -27.06 -13.61
N ASP A 246 -3.24 -28.32 -13.80
CA ASP A 246 -4.65 -28.70 -13.81
C ASP A 246 -5.29 -28.25 -12.48
N PRO A 247 -6.46 -27.61 -12.51
CA PRO A 247 -7.17 -27.29 -11.28
C PRO A 247 -7.47 -28.64 -10.62
N LYS A 248 -6.83 -28.90 -9.46
CA LYS A 248 -7.13 -30.06 -8.63
C LYS A 248 -8.64 -30.05 -8.41
N LYS A 249 -9.37 -30.97 -9.06
CA LYS A 249 -10.77 -31.24 -8.70
C LYS A 249 -10.75 -31.59 -7.22
N LYS A 250 -11.32 -30.72 -6.39
CA LYS A 250 -11.63 -31.06 -5.00
C LYS A 250 -12.51 -32.31 -5.06
N LYS A 251 -11.97 -33.43 -4.56
CA LYS A 251 -12.78 -34.60 -4.20
C LYS A 251 -13.50 -34.31 -2.90
#